data_AF-A0A935EXV8-F1
#
_entry.id   AF-A0A935EXV8-F1
#
_cell.length_a   1.000
_cell.length_b   1.000
_cell.length_c   1.000
_cell.angle_alpha   90.00
_cell.angle_beta   90.00
_cell.angle_gamma   90.00
#
_symmetry.space_group_name_H-M   'P 1'
#
loop_
_entity.id
_entity.type
_entity.pdbx_description
1 polymer ?
#
loop_
_entity_poly.entity_id
_entity_poly.type
_entity_poly.pdbx_seq_one_letter_code
_entity_poly.pdbx_strand_id
1 'polypeptide(L)'
;MHDTLELVAILSAGTDGIDGHSPAAGAIADETTIRRVGKLGLSPKNYLESSDSYNFFAALDDAIITGPTGNNVRDLRILLAK
;
A
#
# COMPACT_ATOMS: atom_id res chain seq x y z
N MET A 1 -20.24 9.53 -20.81
CA MET A 1 -19.49 10.10 -19.68
C MET A 1 -18.27 9.23 -19.50
N HIS A 2 -17.16 9.59 -20.13
CA HIS A 2 -15.91 8.83 -19.99
C HIS A 2 -15.28 9.27 -18.68
N ASP A 3 -15.50 8.49 -17.62
CA ASP A 3 -14.60 8.52 -16.46
C ASP A 3 -13.28 7.90 -16.91
N THR A 4 -12.42 8.73 -17.48
CA THR A 4 -11.00 8.42 -17.53
C THR A 4 -10.56 8.44 -16.07
N LEU A 5 -10.45 7.27 -15.44
CA LEU A 5 -9.67 7.16 -14.21
C LEU A 5 -8.28 7.69 -14.57
N GLU A 6 -7.95 8.88 -14.08
CA GLU A 6 -6.59 9.41 -14.16
C GLU A 6 -5.68 8.36 -13.54
N LEU A 7 -4.62 7.98 -14.26
CA LEU A 7 -3.64 7.03 -13.75
C LEU A 7 -3.04 7.65 -12.50
N VAL A 8 -3.36 7.08 -11.33
CA VAL A 8 -2.95 7.61 -10.04
C VAL A 8 -2.40 6.47 -9.19
N ALA A 9 -1.19 6.65 -8.69
CA ALA A 9 -0.55 5.73 -7.77
C ALA A 9 -0.01 6.52 -6.57
N ILE A 10 -0.21 5.98 -5.38
CA ILE A 10 0.37 6.46 -4.13
C ILE A 10 1.25 5.37 -3.54
N LEU A 11 2.44 5.75 -3.11
CA LEU A 11 3.35 4.91 -2.35
C LEU A 11 3.60 5.55 -0.98
N SER A 12 3.59 4.71 0.04
CA SER A 12 4.02 5.00 1.40
C SER A 12 5.10 4.00 1.80
N ALA A 13 6.30 4.46 2.16
CA ALA A 13 7.30 3.57 2.76
C ALA A 13 8.17 4.26 3.82
N GLY A 14 8.50 3.54 4.90
CA GLY A 14 9.55 3.88 5.86
C GLY A 14 10.91 3.63 5.24
N THR A 15 11.83 4.60 5.36
CA THR A 15 13.16 4.50 4.76
C THR A 15 14.08 3.50 5.44
N ASP A 16 13.75 3.07 6.66
CA ASP A 16 14.41 1.96 7.38
C ASP A 16 14.04 0.58 6.84
N GLY A 17 13.04 0.51 5.96
CA GLY A 17 12.57 -0.72 5.35
C GLY A 17 11.59 -1.50 6.22
N ILE A 18 11.08 -0.90 7.30
CA ILE A 18 10.17 -1.54 8.26
C ILE A 18 9.00 -0.59 8.58
N ASP A 19 7.78 -1.03 8.33
CA ASP A 19 6.54 -0.37 8.72
C ASP A 19 5.86 -1.16 9.85
N GLY A 20 5.86 -0.58 11.04
CA GLY A 20 5.29 -1.19 12.25
C GLY A 20 5.89 -2.56 12.58
N HIS A 21 5.02 -3.52 12.91
CA HIS A 21 5.39 -4.91 13.19
C HIS A 21 5.14 -5.80 11.97
N SER A 22 5.69 -5.43 10.82
CA SER A 22 5.53 -6.15 9.56
C SER A 22 6.86 -6.30 8.82
N PRO A 23 6.98 -7.24 7.87
CA PRO A 23 8.16 -7.33 7.00
C PRO A 23 8.18 -6.28 5.88
N ALA A 24 7.13 -5.48 5.76
CA ALA A 24 7.02 -4.47 4.71
C ALA A 24 7.73 -3.18 5.14
N ALA A 25 8.28 -2.46 4.17
CA ALA A 25 8.65 -1.06 4.31
C ALA A 25 7.41 -0.15 4.22
N GLY A 26 6.32 -0.65 3.64
CA GLY A 26 5.06 0.04 3.45
C GLY A 26 4.29 -0.58 2.28
N ALA A 27 3.56 0.22 1.49
CA ALA A 27 2.71 -0.28 0.41
C ALA A 27 2.52 0.73 -0.74
N ILE A 28 2.04 0.22 -1.87
CA ILE A 28 1.54 1.01 -3.00
C ILE A 28 0.04 0.80 -3.16
N ALA A 29 -0.68 1.84 -3.59
CA ALA A 29 -2.09 1.78 -3.94
C ALA A 29 -2.34 2.54 -5.23
N ASP A 30 -3.22 2.02 -6.08
CA ASP A 30 -3.59 2.62 -7.37
C ASP A 30 -5.11 2.60 -7.58
N GLU A 31 -5.57 3.07 -8.74
CA GLU A 31 -6.99 3.08 -9.10
C GLU A 31 -7.62 1.68 -9.21
N THR A 32 -6.80 0.63 -9.22
CA THR A 32 -7.22 -0.76 -9.33
C THR A 32 -7.35 -1.46 -7.98
N THR A 33 -6.68 -0.97 -6.92
CA THR A 33 -6.61 -1.61 -5.59
C THR A 33 -7.99 -2.00 -5.04
N ILE A 34 -8.96 -1.08 -5.03
CA ILE A 34 -10.33 -1.36 -4.52
C ILE A 34 -11.07 -2.40 -5.36
N ARG A 35 -10.86 -2.42 -6.68
CA ARG A 35 -11.44 -3.44 -7.56
C ARG A 35 -10.79 -4.81 -7.32
N ARG A 36 -9.47 -4.86 -7.16
CA ARG A 36 -8.73 -6.11 -6.92
C ARG A 36 -9.13 -6.74 -5.59
N VAL A 37 -9.24 -5.95 -4.52
CA VAL A 37 -9.65 -6.48 -3.21
C VAL A 37 -11.10 -6.94 -3.17
N GLY A 38 -12.00 -6.28 -3.90
CA GLY A 38 -13.37 -6.73 -4.08
C GLY A 38 -13.47 -8.11 -4.76
N LYS A 39 -12.58 -8.41 -5.72
CA LYS A 39 -12.52 -9.75 -6.36
C LYS A 39 -12.06 -10.85 -5.40
N LEU A 40 -11.35 -10.50 -4.33
CA LEU A 40 -10.94 -11.43 -3.26
C LEU A 40 -11.99 -11.58 -2.16
N GLY A 41 -13.12 -10.86 -2.23
CA GLY A 41 -14.14 -10.86 -1.18
C GLY A 41 -13.68 -10.22 0.13
N LEU A 42 -12.62 -9.41 0.08
CA LEU A 42 -12.01 -8.76 1.24
C LEU A 42 -12.62 -7.35 1.45
N SER A 43 -12.74 -6.94 2.72
CA SER A 43 -13.29 -5.63 3.10
C SER A 43 -12.17 -4.67 3.53
N PRO A 44 -11.83 -3.63 2.74
CA PRO A 44 -10.84 -2.63 3.13
C PRO A 44 -11.13 -1.99 4.49
N LYS A 45 -12.42 -1.78 4.78
CA LYS A 45 -12.89 -1.19 6.02
C LYS A 45 -12.52 -2.07 7.23
N ASN A 46 -12.69 -3.39 7.12
CA ASN A 46 -12.39 -4.30 8.23
C ASN A 46 -10.89 -4.32 8.55
N TYR A 47 -10.04 -4.31 7.51
CA TYR A 47 -8.59 -4.24 7.69
C TYR A 47 -8.16 -2.90 8.31
N LEU A 48 -8.77 -1.80 7.91
CA LEU A 48 -8.51 -0.49 8.52
C LEU A 48 -8.93 -0.43 9.98
N GLU A 49 -10.14 -0.92 10.31
CA GLU A 49 -10.67 -0.92 11.69
C GLU A 49 -9.86 -1.82 12.64
N SER A 50 -9.19 -2.85 12.11
CA SER A 50 -8.32 -3.76 12.87
C SER A 50 -6.84 -3.37 12.84
N SER A 51 -6.48 -2.24 12.21
CA SER A 51 -5.09 -1.82 12.01
C SER A 51 -4.22 -2.89 11.32
N ASP A 52 -4.82 -3.65 10.40
CA ASP A 52 -4.19 -4.77 9.69
C ASP A 52 -3.87 -4.42 8.22
N SER A 53 -3.21 -3.29 8.01
CA SER A 53 -2.86 -2.80 6.67
C SER A 53 -1.89 -3.75 5.94
N TYR A 54 -0.96 -4.40 6.65
CA TYR A 54 0.00 -5.30 6.04
C TYR A 54 -0.69 -6.47 5.33
N ASN A 55 -1.61 -7.19 6.00
CA ASN A 55 -2.28 -8.33 5.37
C ASN A 55 -3.21 -7.89 4.22
N PHE A 56 -3.79 -6.69 4.29
CA PHE A 56 -4.56 -6.11 3.18
C PHE A 56 -3.72 -5.97 1.91
N PHE A 57 -2.55 -5.32 2.00
CA PHE A 57 -1.70 -5.09 0.83
C PHE A 57 -0.93 -6.35 0.40
N ALA A 58 -0.56 -7.22 1.35
CA ALA A 58 0.06 -8.51 1.04
C ALA A 58 -0.88 -9.43 0.23
N ALA A 59 -2.18 -9.44 0.53
CA ALA A 59 -3.17 -10.21 -0.25
C ALA A 59 -3.29 -9.75 -1.71
N LEU A 60 -2.85 -8.53 -2.03
CA LEU A 60 -2.88 -7.93 -3.36
C LEU A 60 -1.52 -7.94 -4.07
N ASP A 61 -0.47 -8.40 -3.39
CA ASP A 61 0.94 -8.25 -3.80
C ASP A 61 1.37 -6.77 -3.96
N ASP A 62 0.76 -5.88 -3.17
CA ASP A 62 0.99 -4.44 -3.17
C ASP A 62 1.88 -3.97 -1.98
N ALA A 63 2.31 -4.91 -1.13
CA ALA A 63 3.23 -4.62 -0.04
C ALA A 63 4.66 -4.42 -0.57
N ILE A 64 5.35 -3.38 -0.09
CA ILE A 64 6.72 -3.07 -0.52
C ILE A 64 7.68 -3.76 0.44
N ILE A 65 8.39 -4.78 -0.03
CA ILE A 65 9.37 -5.53 0.76
C ILE A 65 10.79 -5.15 0.31
N THR A 66 11.47 -4.32 1.10
CA THR A 66 12.89 -3.98 0.87
C THR A 66 13.84 -4.77 1.77
N GLY A 67 13.34 -5.23 2.92
CA GLY A 67 14.18 -5.59 4.07
C GLY A 67 14.81 -4.38 4.74
N PRO A 68 15.52 -4.58 5.89
CA PRO A 68 16.17 -3.49 6.61
C PRO A 68 17.22 -2.78 5.75
N THR A 69 17.09 -1.46 5.61
CA THR A 69 18.00 -0.66 4.76
C THR A 69 19.24 -0.16 5.51
N GLY A 70 19.22 -0.21 6.85
CA GLY A 70 20.28 0.27 7.72
C GLY A 70 20.30 1.78 7.95
N ASN A 71 19.33 2.55 7.45
CA ASN A 71 19.21 4.00 7.67
C ASN A 71 17.76 4.39 7.95
N ASN A 72 17.51 5.39 8.79
CA ASN A 72 16.17 5.90 9.03
C ASN A 72 16.12 7.43 8.89
N VAL A 73 15.57 7.91 7.78
CA VAL A 73 15.27 9.32 7.52
C VAL A 73 13.77 9.59 7.48
N ARG A 74 12.98 8.76 8.19
CA ARG A 74 11.51 8.74 8.25
C ARG A 74 10.85 8.23 6.96
N ASP A 75 9.64 8.68 6.71
CA ASP A 75 8.77 8.18 5.66
C ASP A 75 8.98 8.91 4.34
N LEU A 76 8.96 8.15 3.24
CA LEU A 76 8.79 8.64 1.89
C LEU A 76 7.33 8.43 1.45
N ARG A 77 6.75 9.47 0.84
CA ARG A 77 5.42 9.45 0.24
C ARG A 77 5.53 9.95 -1.20
N ILE A 78 5.10 9.16 -2.16
CA ILE A 78 5.13 9.50 -3.59
C ILE A 78 3.71 9.42 -4.13
N LEU A 79 3.26 10.49 -4.77
CA LEU A 79 2.05 10.51 -5.59
C LEU A 79 2.48 10.67 -7.05
N LEU A 80 2.06 9.74 -7.89
CA LEU A 80 2.20 9.82 -9.34
C LEU A 80 0.80 9.97 -9.93
N ALA A 81 0.57 11.02 -10.71
CA ALA A 81 -0.69 11.29 -11.40
C ALA A 81 -0.40 11.71 -12.85
N LYS A 82 -1.30 11.38 -13.79
CA LYS A 82 -1.19 11.73 -15.21
C LYS A 82 -2.32 12.63 -15.67
#